data_AF-A0A7T4B939-F1
#
_entry.id   AF-A0A7T4B939-F1
#
_cell.length_a   1.000
_cell.length_b   1.000
_cell.length_c   1.000
_cell.angle_alpha   90.00
_cell.angle_beta   90.00
_cell.angle_gamma   90.00
#
_symmetry.space_group_name_H-M   'P 1'
#
loop_
_entity.id
_entity.type
_entity.pdbx_description
1 polymer ?
#
loop_
_entity_poly.entity_id
_entity_poly.type
_entity_poly.pdbx_seq_one_letter_code
_entity_poly.pdbx_strand_id
1 'polypeptide(L)'
;MARIEQVTRVVYRSPTHGRTYLTARAAANREAAAMLARKYETERPDPECGGGYHWSSDERLVRVHKRLARLILRQLRRAARADTDKKEM
;
A
#
# COMPACT_ATOMS: atom_id res chain seq x y z
N MET A 1 -17.29 -12.59 33.58
CA MET A 1 -16.43 -13.47 32.74
C MET A 1 -16.10 -12.72 31.46
N ALA A 2 -14.83 -12.61 31.07
CA ALA A 2 -14.44 -11.87 29.88
C ALA A 2 -14.72 -12.71 28.61
N ARG A 3 -15.50 -12.14 27.67
CA ARG A 3 -15.92 -12.77 26.40
C ARG A 3 -14.96 -12.42 25.26
N ILE A 4 -13.66 -12.52 25.50
CA ILE A 4 -12.62 -12.12 24.53
C ILE A 4 -11.95 -13.39 24.00
N GLU A 5 -11.93 -13.55 22.68
CA GLU A 5 -11.31 -14.68 21.99
C GLU A 5 -10.12 -14.23 21.14
N GLN A 6 -9.02 -14.97 21.24
CA GLN A 6 -7.84 -14.74 20.41
C GLN A 6 -8.01 -15.44 19.06
N VAL A 7 -7.91 -14.67 17.97
CA VAL A 7 -8.02 -15.19 16.59
C VAL A 7 -6.76 -14.84 15.80
N THR A 8 -6.12 -15.87 15.24
CA THR A 8 -5.05 -15.73 14.24
C THR A 8 -5.65 -15.39 12.89
N ARG A 9 -5.09 -14.36 12.23
CA ARG A 9 -5.54 -13.91 10.91
C ARG A 9 -4.35 -13.57 10.02
N VAL A 10 -4.53 -13.73 8.71
CA VAL A 10 -3.54 -13.29 7.73
C VAL A 10 -3.48 -11.76 7.72
N VAL A 11 -2.27 -11.23 7.73
CA VAL A 11 -1.99 -9.80 7.65
C VAL A 11 -0.96 -9.51 6.56
N TYR A 12 -1.04 -8.32 5.99
CA TYR A 12 -0.22 -7.89 4.87
C TYR A 12 0.63 -6.70 5.28
N ARG A 13 1.95 -6.86 5.22
CA ARG A 13 2.91 -5.80 5.57
C ARG A 13 3.21 -4.92 4.35
N SER A 14 3.14 -3.61 4.54
CA SER A 14 3.59 -2.59 3.58
C SER A 14 4.95 -2.08 4.05
N PRO A 15 6.08 -2.50 3.43
CA PRO A 15 7.42 -2.15 3.93
C PRO A 15 7.74 -0.66 3.81
N THR A 16 7.44 -0.02 2.67
CA THR A 16 7.74 1.40 2.49
C THR A 16 6.87 2.29 3.38
N HIS A 17 5.61 1.91 3.60
CA HIS A 17 4.72 2.67 4.47
C HIS A 17 4.94 2.35 5.97
N GLY A 18 5.59 1.23 6.29
CA GLY A 18 5.84 0.84 7.67
C GLY A 18 4.59 0.39 8.44
N ARG A 19 3.49 0.03 7.77
CA ARG A 19 2.23 -0.40 8.42
C ARG A 19 1.75 -1.77 7.93
N THR A 20 0.92 -2.40 8.77
CA THR A 20 0.33 -3.71 8.50
C THR A 20 -1.17 -3.58 8.24
N TYR A 21 -1.70 -4.40 7.34
CA TYR A 21 -3.07 -4.31 6.84
C TYR A 21 -3.79 -5.65 6.90
N LEU A 22 -5.11 -5.59 7.07
CA LEU A 22 -5.95 -6.78 7.06
C LEU A 22 -6.28 -7.26 5.64
N THR A 23 -6.06 -6.43 4.61
CA THR A 23 -6.36 -6.80 3.22
C THR A 23 -5.18 -6.51 2.30
N ALA A 24 -4.95 -7.42 1.36
CA ALA A 24 -3.90 -7.29 0.35
C ALA A 24 -4.06 -6.01 -0.49
N ARG A 25 -5.32 -5.64 -0.80
CA ARG A 25 -5.63 -4.42 -1.55
C ARG A 25 -5.26 -3.15 -0.80
N ALA A 26 -5.55 -3.08 0.50
CA ALA A 26 -5.17 -1.93 1.33
C ALA A 26 -3.65 -1.81 1.42
N ALA A 27 -2.94 -2.94 1.65
CA ALA A 27 -1.48 -2.96 1.65
C ALA A 27 -0.90 -2.47 0.32
N ALA A 28 -1.35 -3.00 -0.81
CA ALA A 28 -0.83 -2.61 -2.12
C ALA A 28 -1.08 -1.12 -2.45
N ASN A 29 -2.27 -0.59 -2.11
CA ASN A 29 -2.58 0.83 -2.31
C ASN A 29 -1.70 1.75 -1.48
N ARG A 30 -1.43 1.37 -0.21
CA ARG A 30 -0.66 2.18 0.73
C ARG A 30 0.83 2.08 0.46
N GLU A 31 1.30 0.92 0.02
CA GLU A 31 2.66 0.74 -0.47
C GLU A 31 2.92 1.61 -1.70
N ALA A 32 2.03 1.56 -2.70
CA ALA A 32 2.15 2.40 -3.89
C ALA A 32 2.13 3.90 -3.56
N ALA A 33 1.26 4.32 -2.63
CA ALA A 33 1.21 5.70 -2.16
C ALA A 33 2.50 6.11 -1.44
N ALA A 34 3.05 5.27 -0.58
CA ALA A 34 4.30 5.55 0.14
C ALA A 34 5.50 5.61 -0.82
N MET A 35 5.56 4.73 -1.82
CA MET A 35 6.59 4.77 -2.87
C MET A 35 6.51 6.06 -3.70
N LEU A 36 5.29 6.53 -4.02
CA LEU A 36 5.11 7.80 -4.72
C LEU A 36 5.45 8.99 -3.85
N ALA A 37 5.02 9.02 -2.60
CA ALA A 37 5.35 10.09 -1.67
C ALA A 37 6.86 10.19 -1.40
N ARG A 38 7.59 9.06 -1.43
CA ARG A 38 9.05 9.05 -1.32
C ARG A 38 9.75 9.56 -2.59
N LYS A 39 9.15 9.35 -3.77
CA LYS A 39 9.73 9.78 -5.05
C LYS A 39 9.38 11.22 -5.41
N TYR A 40 8.16 11.62 -5.08
CA TYR A 40 7.56 12.92 -5.32
C TYR A 40 7.27 13.51 -3.94
N GLU A 41 8.28 14.15 -3.36
CA GLU A 41 8.19 14.71 -2.03
C GLU A 41 7.03 15.71 -1.95
N THR A 42 6.34 15.68 -0.82
CA THR A 42 5.19 16.57 -0.60
C THR A 42 5.72 17.90 -0.11
N GLU A 43 5.43 18.96 -0.84
CA GLU A 43 5.72 20.31 -0.38
C GLU A 43 4.63 20.72 0.60
N ARG A 44 5.05 21.29 1.74
CA ARG A 44 4.10 21.89 2.67
C ARG A 44 3.52 23.14 2.03
N PRO A 45 2.21 23.39 2.20
CA PRO A 45 1.63 24.63 1.73
C PRO A 45 2.32 25.80 2.41
N ASP A 46 2.83 26.73 1.60
CA ASP A 46 3.35 28.00 2.10
C ASP A 46 2.18 28.85 2.62
N PRO A 47 2.20 29.31 3.88
CA PRO A 47 1.16 30.16 4.42
C PRO A 47 1.05 31.54 3.73
N GLU A 48 2.11 32.04 3.09
CA GLU A 48 2.12 33.34 2.42
C GLU A 48 1.84 33.23 0.91
N CYS A 49 2.41 32.23 0.24
CA CYS A 49 2.24 32.06 -1.22
C CYS A 49 1.08 31.16 -1.62
N GLY A 50 0.56 30.34 -0.70
CA GLY A 50 -0.52 29.40 -0.99
C GLY A 50 -0.09 28.28 -1.94
N GLY A 51 -0.34 27.04 -1.54
CA GLY A 51 -0.12 25.87 -2.39
C GLY A 51 1.02 24.99 -1.91
N GLY A 52 0.70 23.71 -1.75
CA GLY A 52 1.66 22.64 -1.50
C GLY A 52 1.45 21.58 -2.57
N TYR A 53 2.55 21.09 -3.12
CA TYR A 53 2.52 19.97 -4.06
C TYR A 53 2.34 18.64 -3.32
N HIS A 54 1.38 17.84 -3.77
CA HIS A 54 1.28 16.43 -3.40
C HIS A 54 0.98 15.64 -4.67
N TRP A 55 1.58 14.47 -4.86
CA TRP A 55 1.41 13.67 -6.09
C TRP A 55 -0.06 13.39 -6.45
N SER A 56 -0.99 13.43 -5.48
CA SER A 56 -2.42 13.24 -5.75
C SER A 56 -3.10 14.41 -6.45
N SER A 57 -2.46 15.59 -6.54
CA SER A 57 -2.98 16.72 -7.32
C SER A 57 -2.69 16.58 -8.82
N ASP A 58 -1.76 15.71 -9.22
CA ASP A 58 -1.45 15.42 -10.63
C ASP A 58 -2.17 14.14 -11.11
N GLU A 59 -3.07 14.28 -12.09
CA GLU A 59 -3.82 13.16 -12.64
C GLU A 59 -2.93 12.06 -13.25
N ARG A 60 -1.79 12.43 -13.84
CA ARG A 60 -0.82 11.47 -14.40
C ARG A 60 -0.26 10.60 -13.28
N LEU A 61 0.10 11.20 -12.15
CA LEU A 61 0.63 10.47 -10.99
C LEU A 61 -0.44 9.64 -10.29
N VAL A 62 -1.70 10.08 -10.28
CA VAL A 62 -2.84 9.25 -9.84
C VAL A 62 -3.00 8.00 -10.72
N ARG A 63 -2.79 8.11 -12.03
CA ARG A 63 -2.80 6.93 -12.93
C ARG A 63 -1.61 6.01 -12.66
N VAL A 64 -0.42 6.57 -12.39
CA VAL A 64 0.76 5.80 -11.98
C VAL A 64 0.50 5.08 -10.66
N HIS A 65 -0.11 5.74 -9.66
CA HIS A 65 -0.51 5.13 -8.38
C HIS A 65 -1.40 3.90 -8.62
N LYS A 66 -2.48 4.06 -9.38
CA LYS A 66 -3.42 2.98 -9.68
C LYS A 66 -2.74 1.81 -10.38
N ARG A 67 -1.82 2.08 -11.33
CA ARG A 67 -1.07 1.04 -12.04
C ARG A 67 -0.09 0.33 -11.12
N LEU A 68 0.66 1.07 -10.31
CA LEU A 68 1.62 0.52 -9.36
C LEU A 68 0.94 -0.37 -8.32
N ALA A 69 -0.17 0.09 -7.74
CA ALA A 69 -0.96 -0.69 -6.79
C ALA A 69 -1.46 -2.02 -7.40
N ARG A 70 -1.88 -2.01 -8.67
CA ARG A 70 -2.27 -3.23 -9.39
C ARG A 70 -1.09 -4.19 -9.60
N LEU A 71 0.10 -3.68 -9.93
CA LEU A 71 1.30 -4.50 -10.11
C LEU A 71 1.71 -5.17 -8.80
N ILE A 72 1.78 -4.40 -7.70
CA ILE A 72 2.09 -4.91 -6.36
C ILE A 72 1.09 -6.00 -5.95
N LEU A 73 -0.21 -5.72 -6.12
CA LEU A 73 -1.25 -6.70 -5.79
C LEU A 73 -1.14 -7.99 -6.63
N ARG A 74 -0.83 -7.86 -7.93
CA ARG A 74 -0.65 -9.02 -8.82
C ARG A 74 0.57 -9.84 -8.40
N GLN A 75 1.68 -9.19 -8.05
CA GLN A 75 2.88 -9.87 -7.58
C GLN A 75 2.61 -10.60 -6.26
N LEU A 76 1.93 -9.96 -5.31
CA LEU A 76 1.57 -10.57 -4.04
C LEU A 76 0.68 -11.80 -4.20
N ARG A 77 -0.33 -11.72 -5.08
CA ARG A 77 -1.21 -12.86 -5.40
C ARG A 77 -0.47 -14.02 -6.08
N ARG A 78 0.50 -13.70 -6.94
CA ARG A 78 1.36 -14.72 -7.59
C ARG A 78 2.23 -15.44 -6.57
N ALA A 79 2.86 -14.69 -5.66
CA ALA A 79 3.66 -15.27 -4.59
C ALA A 79 2.81 -16.18 -3.69
N ALA A 80 1.63 -15.70 -3.28
CA ALA A 80 0.72 -16.50 -2.45
C ALA A 80 0.31 -17.83 -3.12
N ARG A 81 0.10 -17.85 -4.44
CA ARG A 81 -0.21 -19.07 -5.18
C ARG A 81 0.97 -20.04 -5.23
N ALA A 82 2.17 -19.53 -5.51
CA ALA A 82 3.38 -20.36 -5.56
C ALA A 82 3.70 -21.01 -4.20
N ASP A 83 3.38 -20.32 -3.09
CA ASP A 83 3.52 -20.89 -1.75
C ASP A 83 2.52 -22.01 -1.48
N THR A 84 1.29 -21.91 -2.00
CA THR A 84 0.31 -23.01 -1.90
C THR A 84 0.79 -24.24 -2.68
N ASP A 85 1.25 -24.05 -3.92
CA ASP A 85 1.70 -25.15 -4.78
C ASP A 85 2.90 -25.92 -4.17
N LYS A 86 3.81 -25.21 -3.47
CA LYS A 86 4.94 -25.84 -2.75
C LYS A 86 4.52 -26.65 -1.52
N LYS A 87 3.37 -26.34 -0.93
CA LYS A 87 2.90 -26.99 0.30
C LYS A 87 2.17 -28.30 0.00
N GLU A 88 1.81 -28.53 -1.26
CA GLU A 88 1.10 -29.73 -1.74
C GLU A 88 2.04 -30.77 -2.40
N MET A 89 3.34 -30.47 -2.53
CA MET A 89 4.40 -31.43 -2.91
C MET A 89 5.11 -31.97 -1.67
#